data_AF-A0A814IES7-F1
#
_entry.id   AF-A0A814IES7-F1
#
_cell.length_a   1.000
_cell.length_b   1.000
_cell.length_c   1.000
_cell.angle_alpha   90.00
_cell.angle_beta   90.00
_cell.angle_gamma   90.00
#
_symmetry.space_group_name_H-M   'P 1'
#
loop_
_entity.id
_entity.type
_entity.pdbx_description
1 polymer ?
#
loop_
_entity_poly.entity_id
_entity_poly.type
_entity_poly.pdbx_seq_one_letter_code
_entity_poly.pdbx_strand_id
1 'polypeptide(L)'
;MNQVMKICSRGPTLINGLKICLTDLSCPCGPTVVSLEGSNMTGTDLTLGSSWTLLYHGTSGLSDDPGRQKCGSLQHFNNTIAYTSYRFLVLAKNAGEVLVEYSEVQLYSF
;
A
#
# COMPACT_ATOMS: atom_id res chain seq x y z
N MET A 1 7.18 7.97 2.53
CA MET A 1 7.40 7.09 3.70
C MET A 1 7.44 5.66 3.17
N ASN A 2 8.45 4.87 3.56
CA ASN A 2 8.64 3.51 3.04
C ASN A 2 8.29 2.51 4.14
N GLN A 3 7.24 1.73 3.95
CA GLN A 3 6.91 0.62 4.85
C GLN A 3 7.13 -0.71 4.13
N VAL A 4 7.99 -1.56 4.71
CA VAL A 4 8.12 -2.96 4.30
C VAL A 4 7.16 -3.78 5.14
N MET A 5 6.23 -4.47 4.48
CA MET A 5 5.25 -5.32 5.12
C MET A 5 5.68 -6.78 5.04
N LYS A 6 5.79 -7.41 6.21
CA LYS A 6 5.98 -8.86 6.32
C LYS A 6 4.61 -9.51 6.48
N ILE A 7 4.19 -10.28 5.48
CA ILE A 7 2.95 -11.04 5.55
C ILE A 7 3.20 -12.28 6.41
N CYS A 8 2.37 -12.52 7.42
CA CYS A 8 2.45 -13.72 8.26
C CYS A 8 1.84 -14.92 7.51
N SER A 9 2.53 -15.36 6.46
CA SER A 9 2.20 -16.57 5.71
C SER A 9 3.44 -17.48 5.66
N ARG A 10 3.22 -18.80 5.54
CA ARG A 10 4.31 -19.81 5.55
C ARG A 10 5.13 -19.86 4.24
N GLY A 11 4.95 -18.90 3.33
CA GLY A 11 5.62 -18.88 2.04
C GLY A 11 5.26 -17.64 1.21
N PRO A 12 5.75 -17.55 -0.04
CA PRO A 12 5.37 -16.48 -0.96
C PRO A 12 3.85 -16.37 -1.06
N THR A 13 3.33 -15.16 -1.04
CA THR A 13 1.88 -14.90 -1.12
C THR A 13 1.58 -14.15 -2.41
N LEU A 14 0.52 -14.53 -3.12
CA LEU A 14 0.01 -13.78 -4.26
C LEU A 14 -0.90 -12.66 -3.75
N ILE A 15 -0.54 -11.40 -4.01
CA ILE A 15 -1.38 -10.24 -3.68
C ILE A 15 -1.79 -9.56 -4.98
N ASN A 16 -3.09 -9.28 -5.10
CA ASN A 16 -3.74 -8.69 -6.27
C ASN A 16 -4.79 -7.63 -5.89
N GLY A 17 -4.85 -7.24 -4.60
CA GLY A 17 -5.68 -6.14 -4.13
C GLY A 17 -5.05 -5.35 -2.98
N LEU A 18 -5.39 -4.05 -2.92
CA LEU A 18 -4.93 -3.09 -1.92
C LEU A 18 -6.11 -2.24 -1.44
N LYS A 19 -6.26 -2.08 -0.13
CA LYS A 19 -7.25 -1.17 0.48
C LYS A 19 -6.62 -0.39 1.62
N ILE A 20 -6.98 0.88 1.74
CA ILE A 20 -6.45 1.78 2.76
C ILE A 20 -7.60 2.31 3.60
N CYS A 21 -7.38 2.41 4.91
CA CYS A 21 -8.36 2.92 5.86
C CYS A 21 -7.88 4.22 6.50
N LEU A 22 -8.78 5.18 6.65
CA LEU A 22 -8.49 6.46 7.29
C LEU A 22 -8.45 6.32 8.82
N THR A 23 -7.77 7.28 9.45
CA THR A 23 -7.80 7.49 10.90
C THR A 23 -9.13 8.14 11.32
N ASP A 24 -9.28 8.44 12.61
CA ASP A 24 -10.42 9.16 13.19
C ASP A 24 -10.29 10.70 13.13
N LEU A 25 -9.23 11.19 12.51
CA LEU A 25 -8.89 12.61 12.49
C LEU A 25 -9.79 13.41 11.53
N SER A 26 -9.88 14.71 11.79
CA SER A 26 -10.82 15.62 11.12
C SER A 26 -10.37 16.14 9.75
N CYS A 27 -9.14 15.84 9.38
CA CYS A 27 -8.57 16.23 8.11
C CYS A 27 -8.72 15.10 7.08
N PRO A 28 -9.05 15.38 5.79
CA PRO A 28 -8.93 14.43 4.70
C PRO A 28 -7.45 14.18 4.33
N CYS A 29 -6.64 13.84 5.32
CA CYS A 29 -5.18 13.75 5.25
C CYS A 29 -4.69 12.39 4.70
N GLY A 30 -5.52 11.69 3.93
CA GLY A 30 -5.16 10.41 3.33
C GLY A 30 -4.10 10.54 2.22
N PRO A 31 -3.36 9.46 1.93
CA PRO A 31 -2.56 9.41 0.71
C PRO A 31 -3.47 9.50 -0.52
N THR A 32 -3.02 10.12 -1.60
CA THR A 32 -3.77 10.20 -2.88
C THR A 32 -3.20 9.27 -3.94
N VAL A 33 -1.87 9.12 -3.97
CA VAL A 33 -1.16 8.21 -4.88
C VAL A 33 -0.24 7.31 -4.08
N VAL A 34 -0.26 6.03 -4.39
CA VAL A 34 0.52 5.00 -3.71
C VAL A 34 1.11 4.02 -4.72
N SER A 35 2.14 3.29 -4.29
CA SER A 35 2.58 2.08 -4.97
C SER A 35 2.67 0.90 -4.03
N LEU A 36 2.47 -0.29 -4.60
CA LEU A 36 2.75 -1.57 -3.97
C LEU A 36 3.72 -2.34 -4.85
N GLU A 37 4.73 -2.90 -4.22
CA GLU A 37 5.82 -3.61 -4.89
C GLU A 37 6.10 -4.93 -4.18
N GLY A 38 6.55 -5.93 -4.95
CA GLY A 38 6.92 -7.25 -4.47
C GLY A 38 8.41 -7.54 -4.62
N SER A 39 8.97 -8.31 -3.69
CA SER A 39 10.34 -8.81 -3.78
C SER A 39 10.47 -10.22 -3.22
N ASN A 40 11.37 -11.01 -3.82
CA ASN A 40 11.84 -12.29 -3.29
C ASN A 40 13.29 -12.22 -2.79
N MET A 41 13.88 -11.01 -2.74
CA MET A 41 15.19 -10.76 -2.17
C MET A 41 15.14 -10.88 -0.64
N THR A 42 16.31 -10.96 0.00
CA THR A 42 16.40 -11.17 1.46
C THR A 42 17.43 -10.22 2.09
N GLY A 43 17.39 -10.09 3.42
CA GLY A 43 18.39 -9.33 4.17
C GLY A 43 18.51 -7.86 3.73
N THR A 44 19.75 -7.40 3.54
CA THR A 44 20.06 -6.01 3.17
C THR A 44 19.62 -5.65 1.76
N ASP A 45 19.42 -6.63 0.88
CA ASP A 45 19.01 -6.35 -0.51
C ASP A 45 17.63 -5.71 -0.57
N LEU A 46 16.76 -5.94 0.43
CA LEU A 46 15.46 -5.28 0.56
C LEU A 46 15.57 -3.75 0.77
N THR A 47 16.75 -3.24 1.11
CA THR A 47 17.00 -1.79 1.21
C THR A 47 17.28 -1.13 -0.15
N LEU A 48 17.60 -1.92 -1.18
CA LEU A 48 17.91 -1.44 -2.52
C LEU A 48 16.62 -1.25 -3.33
N GLY A 49 16.48 -0.10 -3.99
CA GLY A 49 15.32 0.18 -4.86
C GLY A 49 15.18 -0.84 -6.00
N SER A 50 16.30 -1.31 -6.56
CA SER A 50 16.34 -2.28 -7.66
C SER A 50 15.84 -3.69 -7.29
N SER A 51 15.68 -3.98 -6.01
CA SER A 51 15.21 -5.28 -5.52
C SER A 51 13.69 -5.45 -5.61
N TRP A 52 12.96 -4.42 -6.05
CA TRP A 52 11.50 -4.35 -5.97
C TRP A 52 10.88 -4.35 -7.37
N THR A 53 9.88 -5.21 -7.58
CA THR A 53 9.06 -5.24 -8.79
C THR A 53 7.76 -4.49 -8.53
N LEU A 54 7.43 -3.51 -9.38
CA LEU A 54 6.19 -2.76 -9.28
C LEU A 54 4.98 -3.64 -9.59
N LEU A 55 4.02 -3.69 -8.66
CA LEU A 55 2.75 -4.43 -8.80
C LEU A 55 1.57 -3.50 -9.02
N TYR A 56 1.59 -2.36 -8.32
CA TYR A 56 0.56 -1.34 -8.41
C TYR A 56 1.16 0.06 -8.30
N HIS A 57 0.69 0.98 -9.14
CA HIS A 57 0.91 2.42 -9.01
C HIS A 57 -0.38 3.12 -9.43
N GLY A 58 -1.02 3.79 -8.48
CA GLY A 58 -2.29 4.45 -8.75
C GLY A 58 -2.87 5.16 -7.54
N THR A 59 -4.17 5.41 -7.61
CA THR A 59 -4.93 6.02 -6.53
C THR A 59 -4.88 5.18 -5.25
N SER A 60 -4.94 5.82 -4.09
CA SER A 60 -5.14 5.14 -2.80
C SER A 60 -6.53 4.52 -2.64
N GLY A 61 -7.49 4.87 -3.52
CA GLY A 61 -8.90 4.54 -3.37
C GLY A 61 -9.64 5.44 -2.38
N LEU A 62 -8.99 6.49 -1.88
CA LEU A 62 -9.53 7.50 -0.94
C LEU A 62 -9.95 8.81 -1.65
N SER A 63 -10.08 8.78 -2.98
CA SER A 63 -10.48 9.95 -3.78
C SER A 63 -11.88 10.43 -3.41
N ASP A 64 -12.79 9.48 -3.19
CA ASP A 64 -14.05 9.72 -2.49
C ASP A 64 -13.78 9.51 -1.00
N ASP A 65 -13.89 10.57 -0.19
CA ASP A 65 -13.68 10.49 1.25
C ASP A 65 -14.66 9.45 1.84
N PRO A 66 -14.17 8.27 2.30
CA PRO A 66 -15.04 7.25 2.85
C PRO A 66 -15.61 7.68 4.22
N GLY A 67 -15.07 8.73 4.81
CA GLY A 67 -15.31 9.17 6.18
C GLY A 67 -14.29 8.58 7.16
N ARG A 68 -14.30 9.12 8.36
CA ARG A 68 -13.40 8.74 9.45
C ARG A 68 -13.51 7.26 9.80
N GLN A 69 -12.37 6.64 10.10
CA GLN A 69 -12.25 5.22 10.47
C GLN A 69 -12.87 4.25 9.44
N LYS A 70 -13.03 4.70 8.20
CA LYS A 70 -13.56 3.89 7.10
C LYS A 70 -12.48 3.67 6.05
N CYS A 71 -12.68 2.59 5.31
CA CYS A 71 -11.78 2.20 4.24
C CYS A 71 -12.29 2.71 2.90
N GLY A 72 -11.36 3.14 2.06
CA GLY A 72 -11.64 3.55 0.68
C GLY A 72 -12.03 2.37 -0.21
N SER A 73 -12.12 2.67 -1.50
CA SER A 73 -12.36 1.65 -2.53
C SER A 73 -11.18 0.68 -2.64
N LEU A 74 -11.50 -0.60 -2.79
CA LEU A 74 -10.50 -1.66 -3.02
C LEU A 74 -9.89 -1.51 -4.42
N GLN A 75 -8.57 -1.35 -4.47
CA GLN A 75 -7.81 -1.26 -5.71
C GLN A 75 -7.37 -2.66 -6.13
N HIS A 76 -7.85 -3.12 -7.29
CA HIS A 76 -7.44 -4.38 -7.89
C HIS A 76 -6.33 -4.16 -8.91
N PHE A 77 -5.42 -5.11 -9.01
CA PHE A 77 -4.36 -5.07 -10.01
C PHE A 77 -3.97 -6.49 -10.45
N ASN A 78 -3.48 -6.60 -11.67
CA ASN A 78 -3.05 -7.88 -12.21
C ASN A 78 -1.65 -8.23 -11.71
N ASN A 79 -1.57 -9.24 -10.86
CA ASN A 79 -0.31 -9.86 -10.44
C ASN A 79 -0.47 -11.37 -10.53
N THR A 80 0.48 -12.04 -11.17
CA THR A 80 0.52 -13.50 -11.34
C THR A 80 1.68 -14.14 -10.61
N ILE A 81 2.48 -13.38 -9.85
CA ILE A 81 3.67 -13.84 -9.15
C ILE A 81 3.50 -13.63 -7.65
N ALA A 82 3.75 -14.69 -6.87
CA ALA A 82 3.77 -14.62 -5.42
C ALA A 82 5.13 -14.11 -4.91
N TYR A 83 5.11 -13.22 -3.92
CA TYR A 83 6.31 -12.62 -3.32
C TYR A 83 6.41 -12.91 -1.82
N THR A 84 7.64 -12.95 -1.30
CA THR A 84 7.91 -13.14 0.14
C THR A 84 7.95 -11.82 0.92
N SER A 85 8.19 -10.70 0.23
CA SER A 85 8.22 -9.36 0.82
C SER A 85 7.41 -8.38 -0.01
N TYR A 86 6.72 -7.47 0.67
CA TYR A 86 5.95 -6.39 0.05
C TYR A 86 6.42 -5.03 0.57
N ARG A 87 6.43 -4.02 -0.30
CA ARG A 87 6.71 -2.63 0.07
C ARG A 87 5.58 -1.75 -0.40
N PHE A 88 5.09 -0.93 0.52
CA PHE A 88 4.09 0.09 0.26
C PHE A 88 4.73 1.46 0.37
N LEU A 89 4.47 2.29 -0.63
CA LEU A 89 4.98 3.65 -0.72
C LEU A 89 3.82 4.62 -0.87
N VAL A 90 3.82 5.65 -0.03
CA VAL A 90 3.00 6.84 -0.26
C VAL A 90 3.78 7.78 -1.17
N LEU A 91 3.22 8.08 -2.34
CA LEU A 91 3.84 8.89 -3.38
C LEU A 91 3.28 10.32 -3.42
N ALA A 92 2.01 10.48 -3.09
CA ALA A 92 1.36 11.79 -3.02
C ALA A 92 0.29 11.85 -1.93
N LYS A 93 -0.07 13.08 -1.56
CA LYS A 93 -1.11 13.43 -0.61
C LYS A 93 -1.95 14.59 -1.16
N ASN A 94 -3.06 14.90 -0.50
CA ASN A 94 -3.87 16.06 -0.86
C ASN A 94 -3.06 17.36 -0.85
N ALA A 95 -3.34 18.22 -1.83
CA ALA A 95 -2.72 19.54 -1.93
C ALA A 95 -3.15 20.40 -0.73
N GLY A 96 -2.19 21.14 -0.15
CA GLY A 96 -2.45 21.95 1.04
C GLY A 96 -2.28 21.22 2.36
N GLU A 97 -2.32 19.88 2.38
CA GLU A 97 -2.07 19.13 3.61
C GLU A 97 -0.60 19.15 4.01
N VAL A 98 -0.28 18.96 5.29
CA VAL A 98 1.10 18.92 5.79
C VAL A 98 1.56 17.51 6.19
N LEU A 99 0.63 16.57 6.22
CA LEU A 99 0.88 15.21 6.70
C LEU A 99 0.10 14.18 5.88
N VAL A 100 0.40 12.90 6.13
CA VAL A 100 -0.37 11.76 5.61
C VAL A 100 -0.74 10.86 6.78
N GLU A 101 -2.01 10.47 6.83
CA GLU A 101 -2.55 9.59 7.85
C GLU A 101 -3.39 8.47 7.23
N TYR A 102 -3.18 7.28 7.76
CA TYR A 102 -3.97 6.08 7.50
C TYR A 102 -3.85 5.18 8.73
N SER A 103 -4.93 4.48 9.06
CA SER A 103 -4.97 3.55 10.19
C SER A 103 -4.50 2.16 9.79
N GLU A 104 -4.77 1.76 8.54
CA GLU A 104 -4.48 0.42 8.07
C GLU A 104 -4.21 0.39 6.56
N VAL A 105 -3.34 -0.54 6.17
CA VAL A 105 -3.15 -0.99 4.78
C VAL A 105 -3.47 -2.47 4.73
N GLN A 106 -4.49 -2.83 3.95
CA GLN A 106 -4.98 -4.19 3.79
C GLN A 106 -4.55 -4.72 2.42
N LEU A 107 -3.90 -5.88 2.41
CA LEU A 107 -3.50 -6.59 1.20
C LEU A 107 -4.41 -7.78 0.96
N TYR A 108 -4.95 -7.91 -0.25
CA TYR A 108 -5.91 -8.94 -0.63
C TYR A 108 -5.33 -9.93 -1.65
N SER A 109 -5.82 -11.16 -1.54
CA SER A 109 -5.60 -12.27 -2.46
C SER A 109 -6.97 -12.85 -2.82
N PHE A 110 -7.16 -13.19 -4.09
CA PHE A 110 -8.40 -13.76 -4.65
C PHE A 110 -8.08 -15.02 -5.43
#